data_AF-A0A382KND7-F1
#
_entry.id   AF-A0A382KND7-F1
#
_cell.length_a   1.000
_cell.length_b   1.000
_cell.length_c   1.000
_cell.angle_alpha   90.00
_cell.angle_beta   90.00
_cell.angle_gamma   90.00
#
_symmetry.space_group_name_H-M   'P 1'
#
loop_
_entity.id
_entity.type
_entity.pdbx_description
1 polymer ?
#
loop_
_entity_poly.entity_id
_entity_poly.type
_entity_poly.pdbx_seq_one_letter_code
_entity_poly.pdbx_strand_id
1 'polypeptide(L)'
;KKRFNEFRNKRNKSIQEATNLELEKRILLQTVDFLWRSHLQYLEHLRQVVGLRGYAQKDPLEEFKREAFKLFEDLLNKIKTDFITFLNNLEIVSQEEEQTKNSHSLKKGLENNPNCLLVMKKNNKISRNEKCPATGKKYKHCCGAL
;
A
#
# COMPACT_ATOMS: atom_id res chain seq x y z
N LYS A 1 8.63 18.43 -13.54
CA LYS A 1 7.59 19.47 -13.34
C LYS A 1 6.34 19.24 -14.20
N LYS A 2 6.41 19.16 -15.54
CA LYS A 2 5.23 18.93 -16.43
C LYS A 2 4.39 17.70 -16.03
N ARG A 3 5.03 16.53 -15.91
CA ARG A 3 4.40 15.28 -15.48
C ARG A 3 3.63 15.38 -14.16
N PHE A 4 4.20 16.05 -13.15
CA PHE A 4 3.54 16.24 -11.85
C PHE A 4 2.24 17.05 -11.97
N ASN A 5 2.25 18.12 -12.77
CA ASN A 5 1.07 18.94 -13.00
C ASN A 5 -0.02 18.15 -13.73
N GLU A 6 0.35 17.28 -14.67
CA GLU A 6 -0.60 16.39 -15.36
C GLU A 6 -1.30 15.43 -14.38
N PHE A 7 -0.54 14.77 -13.49
CA PHE A 7 -1.11 13.90 -12.46
C PHE A 7 -1.99 14.67 -11.47
N ARG A 8 -1.55 15.86 -11.04
CA ARG A 8 -2.34 16.73 -10.15
C ARG A 8 -3.66 17.14 -10.81
N ASN A 9 -3.62 17.55 -12.08
CA ASN A 9 -4.82 17.92 -12.83
C ASN A 9 -5.76 16.73 -13.03
N LYS A 10 -5.21 15.52 -13.26
CA LYS A 10 -6.01 14.29 -13.34
C LYS A 10 -6.72 14.02 -12.01
N ARG A 11 -6.02 14.12 -10.87
CA ARG A 11 -6.60 13.95 -9.53
C ARG A 11 -7.66 15.00 -9.20
N ASN A 12 -7.43 16.27 -9.55
CA ASN A 12 -8.41 17.35 -9.36
C ASN A 12 -9.68 17.19 -10.22
N LYS A 13 -9.65 16.40 -11.31
CA LYS A 13 -10.87 16.05 -12.07
C LYS A 13 -11.69 14.97 -11.37
N SER A 14 -11.04 14.05 -10.66
CA SER A 14 -11.71 12.94 -9.97
C SER A 14 -12.17 13.31 -8.55
N ILE A 15 -11.51 14.26 -7.88
CA ILE A 15 -11.82 14.71 -6.53
C ILE A 15 -11.89 16.25 -6.49
N GLN A 16 -12.77 16.80 -5.64
CA GLN A 16 -12.81 18.23 -5.32
C GLN A 16 -11.44 18.78 -4.89
N GLU A 17 -11.08 19.98 -5.35
CA GLU A 17 -9.77 20.59 -5.09
C GLU A 17 -9.44 20.71 -3.58
N ALA A 18 -10.41 21.09 -2.75
CA ALA A 18 -10.23 21.21 -1.30
C ALA A 18 -9.82 19.88 -0.65
N THR A 19 -10.44 18.77 -1.07
CA THR A 19 -10.14 17.43 -0.56
C THR A 19 -8.77 16.95 -1.05
N ASN A 20 -8.38 17.28 -2.29
CA ASN A 20 -7.03 16.96 -2.78
C ASN A 20 -5.94 17.73 -1.98
N LEU A 21 -6.18 19.00 -1.62
CA LEU A 21 -5.24 19.76 -0.80
C LEU A 21 -5.08 19.16 0.60
N GLU A 22 -6.18 18.72 1.24
CA GLU A 22 -6.12 18.06 2.54
C GLU A 22 -5.36 16.74 2.47
N LEU A 23 -5.59 15.95 1.41
CA LEU A 23 -4.83 14.72 1.14
C LEU A 23 -3.34 14.98 0.98
N GLU A 24 -2.96 15.97 0.17
CA GLU A 24 -1.55 16.36 -0.01
C GLU A 24 -0.90 16.76 1.32
N LYS A 25 -1.61 17.54 2.14
CA LYS A 25 -1.13 17.94 3.47
C LYS A 25 -0.94 16.73 4.39
N ARG A 26 -1.90 15.80 4.41
CA ARG A 26 -1.85 14.58 5.24
C ARG A 26 -0.66 13.70 4.83
N ILE A 27 -0.47 13.47 3.53
CA ILE A 27 0.64 12.67 2.99
C ILE A 27 1.99 13.33 3.32
N LEU A 28 2.09 14.64 3.19
CA LEU A 28 3.31 15.37 3.56
C LEU A 28 3.66 15.18 5.04
N LEU A 29 2.70 15.40 5.93
CA LEU A 29 2.89 15.24 7.38
C LEU A 29 3.31 13.82 7.74
N GLN A 30 2.67 12.81 7.17
CA GLN A 30 3.00 11.41 7.40
C GLN A 30 4.42 11.08 6.90
N THR A 31 4.80 11.59 5.74
CA THR A 31 6.14 11.39 5.15
C THR A 31 7.21 12.04 6.04
N VAL A 32 6.95 13.25 6.52
CA VAL A 32 7.86 13.98 7.41
C VAL A 32 8.03 13.23 8.74
N ASP A 33 6.94 12.80 9.39
CA ASP A 33 7.04 12.09 10.68
C ASP A 33 7.83 10.78 10.55
N PHE A 34 7.55 10.00 9.50
CA PHE A 34 8.25 8.74 9.25
C PHE A 34 9.75 8.95 9.04
N LEU A 35 10.13 9.88 8.17
CA LEU A 35 11.55 10.14 7.87
C LEU A 35 12.28 10.82 9.03
N TRP A 36 11.59 11.67 9.80
CA TRP A 36 12.15 12.30 10.98
C TRP A 36 12.48 11.29 12.08
N ARG A 37 11.56 10.35 12.36
CA ARG A 37 11.82 9.26 13.32
C ARG A 37 13.05 8.44 12.93
N SER A 38 13.16 8.09 11.65
CA SER A 38 14.33 7.38 11.13
C SER A 38 15.61 8.21 11.26
N HIS A 39 15.54 9.52 10.97
CA HIS A 39 16.68 10.44 11.13
C HIS A 39 17.16 10.53 12.59
N LEU A 40 16.25 10.63 13.56
CA LEU A 40 16.60 10.62 14.98
C LEU A 40 17.34 9.34 15.38
N GLN A 41 16.89 8.18 14.87
CA GLN A 41 17.59 6.92 15.10
C GLN A 41 19.01 6.94 14.49
N TYR A 42 19.17 7.47 13.28
CA TYR A 42 20.50 7.62 12.66
C TYR A 42 21.42 8.55 13.47
N LEU A 43 20.90 9.66 14.01
CA LEU A 43 21.69 10.57 14.84
C LEU A 43 22.15 9.89 16.15
N GLU A 44 21.31 9.06 16.76
CA GLU A 44 21.71 8.31 17.96
C GLU A 44 22.82 7.29 17.64
N HIS A 45 22.71 6.56 16.53
CA HIS A 45 23.78 5.68 16.06
C HIS A 45 25.07 6.45 15.77
N LEU A 46 24.97 7.61 15.11
CA LEU A 46 26.12 8.47 14.84
C LEU A 46 26.80 8.92 16.14
N ARG A 47 26.02 9.30 17.15
CA ARG A 47 26.52 9.71 18.47
C ARG A 47 27.31 8.60 19.16
N GLN A 48 26.91 7.34 19.00
CA GLN A 48 27.62 6.19 19.58
C GLN A 48 28.98 5.94 18.88
N VAL A 49 29.06 6.15 17.57
CA VAL A 49 30.25 5.81 16.78
C VAL A 49 31.27 6.96 16.70
N VAL A 50 30.83 8.22 16.77
CA VAL A 50 31.70 9.38 16.58
C VAL A 50 32.80 9.50 17.64
N GLY A 51 32.58 8.97 18.85
CA GLY A 51 33.58 8.94 19.92
C GLY A 51 34.87 8.21 19.52
N LEU A 52 34.78 7.21 18.63
CA LEU A 52 35.94 6.49 18.11
C LEU A 52 36.85 7.38 17.23
N ARG A 53 36.37 8.53 16.75
CA ARG A 53 37.21 9.46 15.97
C ARG A 53 38.21 10.24 16.81
N GLY A 54 38.02 10.25 18.13
CA GLY A 54 39.00 10.80 19.07
C GLY A 54 40.37 10.10 18.97
N TYR A 55 40.41 8.83 18.57
CA TYR A 55 41.67 8.11 18.34
C TYR A 55 42.50 8.70 17.19
N ALA A 56 41.85 9.39 16.24
CA ALA A 56 42.51 10.06 15.12
C ALA A 56 42.84 11.54 15.43
N GLN A 57 42.82 11.95 16.71
CA GLN A 57 43.06 13.34 17.16
C GLN A 57 42.10 14.38 16.54
N LYS A 58 40.97 13.93 16.00
CA LYS A 58 39.90 14.82 15.54
C LYS A 58 38.93 15.10 16.67
N ASP A 59 38.40 16.32 16.73
CA ASP A 59 37.35 16.67 17.68
C ASP A 59 36.05 15.91 17.34
N PRO A 60 35.56 15.01 18.21
CA PRO A 60 34.36 14.23 17.94
C PRO A 60 33.10 15.08 17.79
N LEU A 61 33.02 16.22 18.47
CA LEU A 61 31.87 17.11 18.45
C LEU A 61 31.76 17.85 17.11
N GLU A 62 32.90 18.27 16.56
CA GLU A 62 32.93 18.91 15.24
C GLU A 62 32.58 17.92 14.12
N GLU A 63 33.12 16.70 14.17
CA GLU A 63 32.79 15.64 13.23
C GLU A 63 31.32 15.23 13.30
N PHE A 64 30.75 15.13 14.51
CA PHE A 64 29.32 14.88 14.70
C PHE A 64 28.48 15.97 14.03
N LYS A 65 28.80 17.25 14.26
CA LYS A 65 28.06 18.37 13.67
C LYS A 65 28.12 18.33 12.14
N ARG A 66 29.30 18.08 11.56
CA ARG A 66 29.46 18.02 10.10
C ARG A 66 28.64 16.89 9.49
N GLU A 67 28.66 15.70 10.09
CA GLU A 67 27.92 14.55 9.58
C GLU A 67 26.42 14.63 9.83
N ALA A 68 26.01 15.09 11.02
CA ALA A 68 24.60 15.31 11.34
C ALA A 68 23.97 16.32 10.36
N PHE A 69 24.70 17.40 10.03
CA PHE A 69 24.22 18.38 9.05
C PHE A 69 24.06 17.77 7.66
N LYS A 70 25.04 16.99 7.19
CA LYS A 70 24.95 16.28 5.91
C LYS A 70 23.74 15.33 5.86
N LEU A 71 23.52 14.55 6.93
CA LEU A 71 22.36 13.66 7.05
C LEU A 71 21.04 14.43 7.03
N PHE A 72 21.02 15.65 7.58
CA PHE A 72 19.85 16.51 7.56
C PHE A 72 19.56 17.07 6.15
N GLU A 73 20.58 17.49 5.40
CA GLU A 73 20.42 17.89 4.01
C GLU A 73 19.86 16.74 3.15
N ASP A 74 20.40 15.54 3.34
CA ASP A 74 19.92 14.34 2.66
C ASP A 74 18.46 14.01 3.04
N LEU A 75 18.09 14.18 4.31
CA LEU A 75 16.71 14.03 4.78
C LEU A 75 15.76 15.00 4.06
N LEU A 76 16.12 16.28 3.93
CA LEU A 76 15.30 17.28 3.25
C LEU A 76 15.09 16.92 1.78
N ASN A 77 16.12 16.42 1.10
CA ASN A 77 16.03 15.96 -0.28
C ASN A 77 15.15 14.71 -0.41
N LYS A 78 15.26 13.80 0.57
CA LYS A 78 14.47 12.57 0.62
C LYS A 78 12.98 12.87 0.84
N ILE A 79 12.63 13.76 1.77
CA ILE A 79 11.24 14.21 2.00
C ILE A 79 10.63 14.74 0.69
N LYS A 80 11.34 15.61 -0.04
CA LYS A 80 10.85 16.16 -1.31
C LYS A 80 10.62 15.06 -2.36
N THR A 81 11.57 14.15 -2.50
CA THR A 81 11.53 13.09 -3.52
C THR A 81 10.44 12.07 -3.22
N ASP A 82 10.35 11.62 -1.96
CA ASP A 82 9.34 10.65 -1.53
C ASP A 82 7.94 11.26 -1.65
N PHE A 83 7.74 12.51 -1.23
CA PHE A 83 6.45 13.20 -1.38
C PHE A 83 5.99 13.28 -2.84
N ILE A 84 6.86 13.69 -3.76
CA ILE A 84 6.52 13.77 -5.19
C ILE A 84 6.22 12.37 -5.75
N THR A 85 6.98 11.36 -5.34
CA THR A 85 6.81 9.98 -5.80
C THR A 85 5.47 9.41 -5.32
N PHE A 86 5.13 9.60 -4.05
CA PHE A 86 3.84 9.20 -3.51
C PHE A 86 2.67 9.87 -4.25
N LEU A 87 2.74 11.18 -4.50
CA LEU A 87 1.67 11.88 -5.21
C LEU A 87 1.52 11.46 -6.68
N ASN A 88 2.60 11.06 -7.34
CA ASN A 88 2.54 10.58 -8.73
C ASN A 88 1.98 9.16 -8.85
N ASN A 89 2.19 8.32 -7.84
CA ASN A 89 1.74 6.92 -7.83
C ASN A 89 0.35 6.76 -7.19
N LEU A 90 -0.24 7.84 -6.68
CA LEU A 90 -1.54 7.80 -6.03
C LEU A 90 -2.65 7.65 -7.07
N GLU A 91 -3.29 6.48 -7.08
CA GLU A 91 -4.52 6.22 -7.83
C GLU A 91 -5.72 6.26 -6.89
N ILE A 92 -6.72 7.06 -7.27
CA ILE A 92 -7.96 7.19 -6.51
C ILE A 92 -8.91 6.12 -7.04
N VAL A 93 -9.23 5.14 -6.21
CA VAL A 93 -10.24 4.13 -6.51
C VAL A 93 -11.56 4.58 -5.91
N SER A 94 -12.56 4.80 -6.75
CA SER A 94 -13.92 5.07 -6.33
C SER A 94 -14.52 3.79 -5.73
N GLN A 95 -15.20 3.92 -4.60
CA GLN A 95 -15.76 2.80 -3.82
C GLN A 95 -16.78 1.93 -4.60
N GLU A 96 -17.27 2.40 -5.75
CA GLU A 96 -18.13 1.65 -6.67
C GLU A 96 -17.42 0.44 -7.31
N GLU A 97 -16.09 0.50 -7.50
CA GLU A 97 -15.32 -0.61 -8.08
C GLU A 97 -14.98 -1.72 -7.07
N GLU A 98 -14.99 -1.42 -5.77
CA GLU A 98 -14.72 -2.42 -4.73
C GLU A 98 -15.89 -3.40 -4.57
N GLN A 99 -17.12 -2.96 -4.86
CA GLN A 99 -18.27 -3.85 -4.86
C GLN A 99 -18.22 -4.86 -6.01
N THR A 100 -17.67 -4.50 -7.17
CA THR A 100 -17.54 -5.43 -8.32
C THR A 100 -16.37 -6.41 -8.16
N LYS A 101 -15.25 -5.99 -7.55
CA LYS A 101 -14.09 -6.88 -7.36
C LYS A 101 -14.25 -7.85 -6.18
N ASN A 102 -14.93 -7.45 -5.10
CA ASN A 102 -15.25 -8.37 -3.99
C ASN A 102 -16.42 -9.33 -4.30
N SER A 103 -17.14 -9.12 -5.40
CA SER A 103 -18.24 -10.00 -5.85
C SER A 103 -17.77 -11.25 -6.63
N HIS A 104 -16.48 -11.38 -6.95
CA HIS A 104 -15.97 -12.59 -7.62
C HIS A 104 -15.63 -13.76 -6.68
N SER A 105 -15.86 -13.62 -5.37
CA SER A 105 -15.98 -14.77 -4.46
C SER A 105 -17.41 -15.36 -4.48
N LEU A 106 -17.69 -16.16 -5.50
CA LEU A 106 -18.53 -17.38 -5.49
C LEU A 106 -19.94 -17.43 -4.84
N LYS A 107 -20.65 -16.33 -4.55
CA LYS A 107 -22.00 -16.44 -3.98
C LYS A 107 -23.02 -15.46 -4.56
N LYS A 108 -23.74 -15.90 -5.60
CA LYS A 108 -25.20 -15.71 -5.82
C LYS A 108 -25.51 -15.93 -7.31
N GLY A 109 -26.05 -17.10 -7.64
CA GLY A 109 -26.53 -17.35 -9.01
C GLY A 109 -26.86 -18.79 -9.36
N LEU A 110 -26.55 -19.78 -8.50
CA LEU A 110 -26.85 -21.20 -8.78
C LEU A 110 -27.61 -21.92 -7.66
N GLU A 111 -28.27 -21.19 -6.76
CA GLU A 111 -29.12 -21.81 -5.72
C GLU A 111 -30.46 -22.32 -6.26
N ASN A 112 -30.88 -21.92 -7.47
CA ASN A 112 -32.21 -22.26 -8.00
C ASN A 112 -32.21 -23.07 -9.30
N ASN A 113 -31.09 -23.73 -9.69
CA ASN A 113 -31.14 -24.67 -10.81
C ASN A 113 -31.48 -26.08 -10.28
N PRO A 114 -32.60 -26.70 -10.67
CA PRO A 114 -33.00 -28.04 -10.22
C PRO A 114 -31.96 -29.13 -10.51
N ASN A 115 -31.03 -28.89 -11.46
CA ASN A 115 -29.91 -29.78 -11.77
C ASN A 115 -28.61 -29.48 -11.01
N CYS A 116 -28.64 -28.61 -9.99
CA CYS A 116 -27.47 -28.39 -9.16
C CYS A 116 -27.22 -29.59 -8.24
N LEU A 117 -25.98 -30.05 -8.14
CA LEU A 117 -25.63 -31.25 -7.37
C LEU A 117 -25.91 -31.11 -5.87
N LEU A 118 -25.92 -29.87 -5.34
CA LEU A 118 -26.34 -29.54 -3.97
C LEU A 118 -27.85 -29.72 -3.74
N VAL A 119 -28.66 -29.55 -4.80
CA VAL A 119 -30.12 -29.72 -4.75
C VAL A 119 -30.50 -31.19 -4.93
N MET A 120 -29.83 -31.89 -5.86
CA MET A 120 -30.11 -33.30 -6.15
C MET A 120 -29.71 -34.26 -5.02
N LYS A 121 -28.63 -33.97 -4.29
CA LYS A 121 -28.11 -34.81 -3.19
C LYS A 121 -28.22 -34.09 -1.84
N LYS A 122 -29.39 -33.56 -1.53
CA LYS A 122 -29.68 -33.00 -0.20
C LYS A 122 -29.49 -34.10 0.85
N ASN A 123 -28.55 -33.92 1.78
CA ASN A 123 -28.17 -34.84 2.87
C ASN A 123 -27.33 -36.08 2.52
N ASN A 124 -26.84 -36.24 1.29
CA ASN A 124 -25.91 -37.32 0.94
C ASN A 124 -24.46 -36.83 0.89
N LYS A 125 -23.50 -37.70 1.24
CA LYS A 125 -22.07 -37.42 1.06
C LYS A 125 -21.78 -37.27 -0.44
N ILE A 126 -21.33 -36.09 -0.84
CA ILE A 126 -20.94 -35.77 -2.21
C ILE A 126 -19.46 -36.06 -2.38
N SER A 127 -19.09 -36.82 -3.41
CA SER A 127 -17.67 -37.08 -3.66
C SER A 127 -16.98 -35.84 -4.22
N ARG A 128 -15.76 -35.56 -3.76
CA ARG A 128 -14.95 -34.40 -4.18
C ARG A 128 -14.75 -34.33 -5.71
N ASN A 129 -14.77 -35.49 -6.40
CA ASN A 129 -14.61 -35.59 -7.86
C ASN A 129 -15.93 -35.80 -8.63
N GLU A 130 -17.09 -35.78 -7.95
CA GLU A 130 -18.38 -35.99 -8.59
C GLU A 130 -18.72 -34.82 -9.54
N LYS A 131 -19.18 -35.14 -10.76
CA LYS A 131 -19.50 -34.12 -11.77
C LYS A 131 -20.89 -33.55 -11.52
N CYS A 132 -21.00 -32.24 -11.46
CA CYS A 132 -22.29 -31.55 -11.36
C CYS A 132 -23.02 -31.54 -12.71
N PRO A 133 -24.28 -32.01 -12.82
CA PRO A 133 -25.00 -31.98 -14.08
C PRO A 133 -25.36 -30.55 -14.53
N ALA A 134 -25.51 -29.59 -13.62
CA ALA A 134 -25.71 -28.18 -13.98
C ALA A 134 -24.46 -27.47 -14.51
N THR A 135 -23.25 -27.87 -14.09
CA THR A 135 -22.01 -27.14 -14.44
C THR A 135 -20.96 -27.97 -15.17
N GLY A 136 -21.15 -29.29 -15.32
CA GLY A 136 -20.20 -30.23 -15.95
C GLY A 136 -18.87 -30.42 -15.20
N LYS A 137 -18.58 -29.57 -14.20
CA LYS A 137 -17.34 -29.54 -13.43
C LYS A 137 -17.42 -30.49 -12.23
N LYS A 138 -16.25 -30.96 -11.77
CA LYS A 138 -16.12 -31.73 -10.51
C LYS A 138 -16.50 -30.84 -9.32
N TYR A 139 -17.10 -31.41 -8.27
CA TYR A 139 -17.51 -30.69 -7.06
C TYR A 139 -16.42 -29.76 -6.48
N LYS A 140 -15.17 -30.24 -6.41
CA LYS A 140 -14.00 -29.46 -5.94
C LYS A 140 -13.63 -28.23 -6.78
N HIS A 141 -14.15 -28.11 -7.99
CA HIS A 141 -13.90 -27.01 -8.92
C HIS A 141 -15.16 -26.17 -9.17
N CYS A 142 -16.19 -26.37 -8.34
CA CYS A 142 -17.47 -25.66 -8.44
C CYS A 142 -17.94 -25.25 -7.04
N CYS A 143 -18.86 -25.99 -6.42
CA CYS A 143 -19.47 -25.64 -5.12
C CYS A 143 -18.58 -25.94 -3.90
N GLY A 144 -17.50 -26.72 -4.08
CA GLY A 144 -16.53 -27.05 -3.03
C GLY A 144 -15.12 -26.52 -3.32
N ALA A 145 -15.02 -25.46 -4.12
CA ALA A 145 -13.77 -24.71 -4.29
C ALA A 145 -13.56 -23.83 -3.04
N LEU A 146 -12.44 -24.02 -2.37
CA LEU A 146 -11.92 -23.11 -1.34
C LEU A 146 -11.02 -22.07 -2.00
#